data_AF-A0A945MD10-F1
#
_entry.id   AF-A0A945MD10-F1
#
_cell.length_a   1.000
_cell.length_b   1.000
_cell.length_c   1.000
_cell.angle_alpha   90.00
_cell.angle_beta   90.00
_cell.angle_gamma   90.00
#
_symmetry.space_group_name_H-M   'P 1'
#
loop_
_entity.id
_entity.type
_entity.pdbx_description
1 polymer ?
#
loop_
_entity_poly.entity_id
_entity_poly.type
_entity_poly.pdbx_seq_one_letter_code
_entity_poly.pdbx_strand_id
1 'polypeptide(L)'
;MSLIPVISDEEASPEVQALFKNIKKIYGRVANAIRVAAHTPRIAQVLFGFIVASQRSEISGSLTKRVKGLITLKTSLLNGCNY
;
A
#
# COMPACT_ATOMS: atom_id res chain seq x y z
N MET A 1 7.28 13.77 -5.84
CA MET A 1 8.18 13.25 -4.78
C MET A 1 7.50 13.47 -3.43
N SER A 2 7.81 12.63 -2.43
CA SER A 2 7.22 12.77 -1.08
C SER A 2 7.78 14.01 -0.37
N LEU A 3 6.96 14.70 0.43
CA LEU A 3 7.39 15.79 1.32
C LEU A 3 8.02 15.28 2.61
N ILE A 4 7.83 13.99 2.92
CA ILE A 4 8.36 13.31 4.11
C ILE A 4 9.39 12.28 3.65
N PRO A 5 10.49 12.06 4.41
CA PRO A 5 11.51 11.07 4.07
C PRO A 5 10.94 9.69 3.75
N VAL A 6 11.48 9.06 2.72
CA VAL A 6 11.14 7.70 2.32
C VAL A 6 12.11 6.76 3.03
N ILE A 7 11.62 6.01 4.03
CA ILE A 7 12.45 5.11 4.85
C ILE A 7 13.07 4.02 3.96
N SER A 8 14.39 3.93 3.93
CA SER A 8 15.12 2.88 3.21
C SER A 8 15.04 1.51 3.93
N ASP A 9 15.55 0.43 3.34
CA ASP A 9 15.58 -0.87 4.03
C ASP A 9 16.65 -0.87 5.14
N GLU A 10 17.72 -0.09 4.97
CA GLU A 10 18.85 0.03 5.91
C GLU A 10 18.49 0.89 7.13
N GLU A 11 17.71 1.95 6.93
CA GLU A 11 17.27 2.88 7.99
C GLU A 11 16.06 2.37 8.79
N ALA A 12 15.42 1.29 8.33
CA ALA A 12 14.20 0.78 8.93
C ALA A 12 14.45 0.21 10.33
N SER A 13 13.66 0.66 11.31
CA SER A 13 13.61 0.05 12.64
C SER A 13 13.11 -1.41 12.56
N PRO A 14 13.34 -2.25 13.57
CA PRO A 14 12.87 -3.65 13.55
C PRO A 14 11.36 -3.80 13.28
N GLU A 15 10.53 -2.89 13.79
CA GLU A 15 9.08 -2.88 13.54
C GLU A 15 8.76 -2.55 12.06
N VAL A 16 9.46 -1.58 11.48
CA VAL A 16 9.32 -1.21 10.06
C VAL A 16 9.83 -2.32 9.14
N GLN A 17 10.94 -2.98 9.49
CA GLN A 17 11.45 -4.14 8.75
C GLN A 17 10.43 -5.28 8.73
N ALA A 18 9.77 -5.55 9.86
CA ALA A 18 8.71 -6.55 9.94
C ALA A 18 7.52 -6.18 9.04
N LEU A 19 7.10 -4.91 9.05
CA LEU A 19 6.08 -4.40 8.13
C LEU A 19 6.50 -4.60 6.67
N PHE A 20 7.70 -4.16 6.28
CA PHE A 20 8.22 -4.28 4.91
C PHE A 20 8.29 -5.74 4.46
N LYS A 21 8.75 -6.65 5.31
CA LYS A 21 8.78 -8.08 5.03
C LYS A 21 7.37 -8.62 4.71
N ASN A 22 6.38 -8.26 5.51
CA ASN A 22 5.00 -8.71 5.29
C ASN A 22 4.36 -8.07 4.05
N ILE A 23 4.64 -6.78 3.80
CA ILE A 23 4.22 -6.09 2.58
C ILE A 23 4.83 -6.74 1.34
N LYS A 24 6.13 -7.08 1.34
CA LYS A 24 6.79 -7.78 0.24
C LYS A 24 6.10 -9.12 -0.07
N LYS A 25 5.66 -9.88 0.95
CA LYS A 25 4.89 -11.12 0.75
C LYS A 25 3.54 -10.90 0.07
N ILE A 26 2.88 -9.79 0.39
CA ILE A 26 1.50 -9.53 -0.06
C ILE A 26 1.45 -8.81 -1.43
N TYR A 27 2.35 -7.83 -1.64
CA TYR A 27 2.41 -6.96 -2.81
C TYR A 27 3.55 -7.30 -3.78
N GLY A 28 4.50 -8.15 -3.40
CA GLY A 28 5.72 -8.44 -4.17
C GLY A 28 6.82 -7.37 -4.07
N ARG A 29 6.49 -6.17 -3.56
CA ARG A 29 7.41 -5.04 -3.37
C ARG A 29 6.92 -4.10 -2.26
N VAL A 30 7.80 -3.23 -1.78
CA VAL A 30 7.43 -2.10 -0.90
C VAL A 30 7.34 -0.83 -1.76
N ALA A 31 6.14 -0.30 -1.96
CA ALA A 31 5.94 0.96 -2.67
C ALA A 31 6.38 2.16 -1.82
N ASN A 32 6.78 3.28 -2.44
CA ASN A 32 7.21 4.48 -1.71
C ASN A 32 6.11 5.02 -0.78
N ALA A 33 4.82 4.89 -1.14
CA ALA A 33 3.71 5.29 -0.28
C ALA A 33 3.69 4.48 1.04
N ILE A 34 4.05 3.20 0.98
CA ILE A 34 4.16 2.34 2.16
C ILE A 34 5.38 2.74 2.99
N ARG A 35 6.50 3.07 2.36
CA ARG A 35 7.71 3.56 3.04
C ARG A 35 7.46 4.88 3.77
N VAL A 36 6.65 5.76 3.21
CA VAL A 36 6.23 7.01 3.86
C VAL A 36 5.25 6.72 5.01
N ALA A 37 4.26 5.86 4.80
CA ALA A 37 3.32 5.48 5.85
C ALA A 37 3.98 4.74 7.02
N ALA A 38 5.15 4.14 6.79
CA ALA A 38 5.91 3.39 7.80
C ALA A 38 6.53 4.27 8.90
N HIS A 39 6.46 5.60 8.81
CA HIS A 39 6.66 6.48 9.97
C HIS A 39 5.64 6.20 11.10
N THR A 40 4.50 5.59 10.75
CA THR A 40 3.49 5.09 11.70
C THR A 40 3.18 3.61 11.40
N PRO A 41 4.09 2.67 11.72
CA PRO A 41 4.05 1.31 11.19
C PRO A 41 2.79 0.53 11.60
N ARG A 42 2.26 0.76 12.81
CA ARG A 42 1.03 0.14 13.30
C ARG A 42 -0.21 0.58 12.51
N ILE A 43 -0.28 1.84 12.12
CA ILE A 43 -1.37 2.36 11.26
C ILE A 43 -1.21 1.82 9.84
N ALA A 44 0.02 1.86 9.30
CA ALA A 44 0.30 1.34 7.96
C ALA A 44 -0.07 -0.14 7.82
N GLN A 45 0.22 -0.97 8.83
CA GLN A 45 -0.13 -2.38 8.82
C GLN A 45 -1.64 -2.60 8.65
N VAL A 46 -2.47 -1.90 9.43
CA VAL A 46 -3.94 -2.03 9.36
C VAL A 46 -4.46 -1.50 8.02
N LEU A 47 -3.99 -0.32 7.60
CA LEU A 47 -4.44 0.34 6.38
C LEU A 47 -4.14 -0.51 5.13
N PHE A 48 -2.89 -0.96 4.97
CA PHE A 48 -2.52 -1.75 3.79
C PHE A 48 -3.09 -3.16 3.85
N GLY A 49 -3.30 -3.74 5.04
CA GLY A 49 -4.04 -4.99 5.19
C GLY A 49 -5.47 -4.87 4.62
N PHE A 50 -6.18 -3.79 4.98
CA PHE A 50 -7.52 -3.50 4.46
C PHE A 50 -7.51 -3.24 2.94
N ILE A 51 -6.61 -2.40 2.44
CA ILE A 51 -6.53 -2.08 1.00
C ILE A 51 -6.28 -3.33 0.16
N VAL A 52 -5.39 -4.22 0.58
CA VAL A 52 -5.17 -5.48 -0.16
C VAL A 52 -6.43 -6.32 -0.18
N ALA A 53 -7.06 -6.48 0.97
CA ALA A 53 -8.24 -7.31 1.12
C ALA A 53 -9.38 -6.81 0.22
N SER A 54 -9.60 -5.50 0.17
CA SER A 54 -10.66 -4.90 -0.66
C SER A 54 -10.43 -5.07 -2.16
N GLN A 55 -9.18 -5.19 -2.63
CA GLN A 55 -8.84 -5.38 -4.04
C GLN A 55 -8.90 -6.85 -4.49
N ARG A 56 -8.96 -7.81 -3.56
CA ARG A 56 -9.05 -9.24 -3.85
C ARG A 56 -10.51 -9.67 -4.04
N SER A 57 -10.87 -10.06 -5.26
CA SER A 57 -12.22 -10.56 -5.58
C SER A 57 -12.62 -11.72 -4.68
N GLU A 58 -11.69 -12.62 -4.39
CA GLU A 58 -11.87 -13.77 -3.50
C GLU A 58 -12.23 -13.42 -2.04
N ILE A 59 -11.86 -12.22 -1.58
CA ILE A 59 -12.18 -11.76 -0.21
C ILE A 59 -13.45 -10.90 -0.21
N SER A 60 -13.52 -9.96 -1.14
CA SER A 60 -14.62 -8.98 -1.20
C SER A 60 -15.97 -9.53 -1.69
N GLY A 61 -15.99 -10.71 -2.31
CA GLY A 61 -17.20 -11.32 -2.89
C GLY A 61 -17.87 -10.54 -4.03
N SER A 62 -17.27 -9.44 -4.50
CA SER A 62 -17.88 -8.51 -5.43
C SER A 62 -16.84 -7.89 -6.38
N LEU A 63 -17.24 -7.68 -7.64
CA LEU A 63 -16.45 -7.12 -8.74
C LEU A 63 -15.15 -7.88 -9.06
N THR A 64 -14.82 -7.97 -10.34
CA THR A 64 -13.55 -8.57 -10.77
C THR A 64 -12.38 -7.64 -10.44
N LYS A 65 -11.16 -8.21 -10.30
CA LYS A 65 -9.91 -7.44 -10.11
C LYS A 65 -9.73 -6.35 -11.17
N ARG A 66 -10.16 -6.62 -12.41
CA ARG A 66 -10.13 -5.67 -13.53
C ARG A 66 -11.01 -4.45 -13.26
N VAL A 67 -12.27 -4.64 -12.85
CA VAL A 67 -13.19 -3.52 -12.58
C VAL A 67 -12.67 -2.68 -11.41
N LYS A 68 -12.18 -3.32 -10.34
CA LYS A 68 -11.60 -2.60 -9.20
C LYS A 68 -10.38 -1.78 -9.59
N GLY A 69 -9.48 -2.33 -10.40
CA GLY A 69 -8.35 -1.59 -10.94
C GLY A 69 -8.79 -0.38 -11.76
N LEU A 70 -9.82 -0.53 -12.61
CA LEU A 70 -10.37 0.59 -13.40
C LEU A 70 -11.00 1.66 -12.51
N ILE A 71 -11.70 1.28 -11.43
CA ILE A 71 -12.22 2.23 -10.45
C ILE A 71 -11.08 2.99 -9.78
N THR A 72 -10.03 2.30 -9.31
CA THR A 72 -8.85 2.94 -8.72
C THR A 72 -8.20 3.93 -9.71
N LEU A 73 -7.99 3.53 -10.97
CA LEU A 73 -7.41 4.40 -11.99
C LEU A 73 -8.29 5.61 -12.30
N LYS A 74 -9.61 5.42 -12.46
CA LYS A 74 -10.54 6.50 -12.75
C LYS A 74 -10.58 7.51 -11.60
N THR A 75 -10.62 7.04 -10.36
CA THR A 75 -10.58 7.91 -9.18
C THR A 75 -9.28 8.70 -9.12
N SER A 76 -8.13 8.05 -9.34
CA SER A 76 -6.84 8.75 -9.37
C SER A 76 -6.77 9.83 -10.46
N LEU A 77 -7.29 9.54 -11.65
CA LEU A 77 -7.36 10.51 -12.76
C LEU A 77 -8.25 11.72 -12.41
N LEU A 78 -9.44 11.48 -11.84
CA LEU A 78 -10.35 12.56 -11.42
C LEU A 78 -9.73 13.44 -10.32
N ASN A 79 -8.92 12.85 -9.45
CA ASN A 79 -8.25 13.55 -8.36
C ASN A 79 -6.90 14.17 -8.76
N GLY A 80 -6.45 14.01 -10.00
CA GLY A 80 -5.13 14.48 -10.44
C GLY A 80 -3.97 13.83 -9.67
N CYS A 81 -4.15 12.62 -9.15
CA CYS A 81 -3.15 11.92 -8.36
C CYS A 81 -2.06 11.34 -9.28
N ASN A 82 -0.89 12.00 -9.30
CA ASN A 82 0.26 11.65 -10.16
C ASN A 82 1.37 10.90 -9.39
N TYR A 83 0.96 9.96 -8.52
CA TYR A 83 1.87 9.10 -7.76
C TYR A 83 2.38 7.91 -8.58
#